data_AF-A0A434CIY5-F1
#
_entry.id   AF-A0A434CIY5-F1
#
_cell.length_a   1.000
_cell.length_b   1.000
_cell.length_c   1.000
_cell.angle_alpha   90.00
_cell.angle_beta   90.00
_cell.angle_gamma   90.00
#
_symmetry.space_group_name_H-M   'P 1'
#
loop_
_entity.id
_entity.type
_entity.pdbx_description
1 polymer ?
#
loop_
_entity_poly.entity_id
_entity_poly.type
_entity_poly.pdbx_seq_one_letter_code
_entity_poly.pdbx_strand_id
1 'polypeptide(L)'
;MKRTRNILAVAVFLLVVLIGVPWLIEATGRLDLYYTLTSVALLSIASAGVWVTFYIGRINIGQGAFALMGGYVSAILVVQYGVSFWLTLPLAGLFCAAASVLIGLPILRLRGVYFAMVTLVLTEVARLLALALPITNGAKGMV
;
A
#
# COMPACT_ATOMS: atom_id res chain seq x y z
N MET A 1 24.21 -9.63 23.64
CA MET A 1 23.11 -9.50 24.63
C MET A 1 22.25 -8.23 24.49
N LYS A 2 22.80 -7.02 24.26
CA LYS A 2 21.98 -5.78 24.08
C LYS A 2 21.04 -5.81 22.85
N ARG A 3 21.46 -6.41 21.74
CA ARG A 3 20.67 -6.50 20.48
C ARG A 3 19.40 -7.36 20.62
N THR A 4 19.49 -8.48 21.35
CA THR A 4 18.35 -9.39 21.60
C THR A 4 17.28 -8.75 22.49
N ARG A 5 17.68 -7.96 23.49
CA ARG A 5 16.74 -7.23 24.37
C ARG A 5 15.94 -6.16 23.62
N ASN A 6 16.55 -5.50 22.63
CA ASN A 6 15.86 -4.51 21.79
C ASN A 6 14.86 -5.16 20.83
N ILE A 7 15.20 -6.33 20.26
CA ILE A 7 14.27 -7.08 19.40
C ILE A 7 13.06 -7.58 20.21
N LEU A 8 13.31 -8.08 21.43
CA LEU A 8 12.24 -8.48 22.36
C LEU A 8 11.34 -7.29 22.75
N ALA A 9 11.92 -6.12 23.05
CA ALA A 9 11.14 -4.93 23.36
C ALA A 9 10.25 -4.48 22.20
N VAL A 10 10.77 -4.52 20.97
CA VAL A 10 9.98 -4.20 19.75
C VAL A 10 8.89 -5.24 19.50
N ALA A 11 9.18 -6.53 19.68
CA ALA A 11 8.19 -7.59 19.52
C ALA A 11 7.05 -7.49 20.54
N VAL A 12 7.37 -7.19 21.80
CA VAL A 12 6.39 -6.95 22.87
C VAL A 12 5.55 -5.71 22.56
N PHE A 13 6.17 -4.61 22.12
CA PHE A 13 5.44 -3.42 21.71
C PHE A 13 4.46 -3.71 20.57
N LEU A 14 4.89 -4.44 19.54
CA LEU A 14 4.02 -4.82 18.42
C LEU A 14 2.86 -5.72 18.85
N LEU A 15 3.09 -6.67 19.76
CA LEU A 15 2.05 -7.52 20.32
C LEU A 15 1.03 -6.72 21.15
N VAL A 16 1.49 -5.79 21.96
CA VAL A 16 0.63 -4.91 22.76
C VAL A 16 -0.24 -4.04 21.85
N VAL A 17 0.32 -3.52 20.75
CA VAL A 17 -0.47 -2.76 19.77
C VAL A 17 -1.49 -3.66 19.06
N LEU A 18 -1.08 -4.86 18.64
CA LEU A 18 -1.94 -5.79 17.90
C LEU A 18 -3.16 -6.24 18.71
N ILE A 19 -3.02 -6.40 20.02
CA ILE A 19 -4.10 -6.88 20.90
C ILE A 19 -4.82 -5.72 21.60
N GLY A 20 -4.08 -4.71 22.02
CA GLY A 20 -4.62 -3.57 22.76
C GLY A 20 -5.48 -2.65 21.90
N VAL A 21 -5.15 -2.48 20.61
CA VAL A 21 -5.94 -1.63 19.70
C VAL A 21 -7.32 -2.22 19.41
N PRO A 22 -7.47 -3.51 18.99
CA PRO A 22 -8.79 -4.12 18.81
C PRO A 22 -9.62 -4.12 20.09
N TRP A 23 -9.00 -4.41 21.23
CA TRP A 23 -9.69 -4.43 22.52
C TRP A 23 -10.22 -3.06 22.92
N LEU A 24 -9.45 -1.98 22.68
CA LEU A 24 -9.89 -0.61 22.94
C LEU A 24 -11.04 -0.19 22.00
N ILE A 25 -11.01 -0.66 20.75
CA ILE A 25 -12.08 -0.41 19.78
C ILE A 25 -13.38 -1.10 20.22
N GLU A 26 -13.30 -2.38 20.62
CA GLU A 26 -14.45 -3.12 21.14
C GLU A 26 -15.01 -2.49 22.43
N ALA A 27 -14.14 -2.08 23.36
CA ALA A 27 -14.55 -1.46 24.62
C ALA A 27 -15.25 -0.10 24.44
N THR A 28 -14.89 0.65 23.40
CA THR A 28 -15.44 2.00 23.16
C THR A 28 -16.70 1.97 22.28
N GLY A 29 -16.93 0.89 21.51
CA GLY A 29 -18.10 0.73 20.63
C GLY A 29 -18.22 1.76 19.50
N ARG A 30 -17.17 2.57 19.25
CA ARG A 30 -17.18 3.64 18.25
C ARG A 30 -16.61 3.14 16.93
N LEU A 31 -17.49 2.95 15.95
CA LEU A 31 -17.10 2.59 14.58
C LEU A 31 -16.20 3.64 13.92
N ASP A 32 -16.36 4.93 14.25
CA ASP A 32 -15.50 6.00 13.74
C ASP A 32 -14.02 5.81 14.08
N LEU A 33 -13.74 5.30 15.28
CA LEU A 33 -12.36 5.05 15.73
C LEU A 33 -11.74 3.91 14.93
N TYR A 34 -12.52 2.87 14.62
CA TYR A 34 -12.08 1.77 13.77
C TYR A 34 -11.65 2.29 12.38
N TYR A 35 -12.53 3.01 11.68
CA TYR A 35 -12.22 3.55 10.34
C TYR A 35 -11.05 4.54 10.34
N THR A 36 -10.96 5.38 11.38
CA THR A 36 -9.87 6.35 11.50
C THR A 36 -8.53 5.62 11.70
N LEU A 37 -8.48 4.65 12.62
CA LEU A 37 -7.27 3.88 12.89
C LEU A 37 -6.82 3.07 11.68
N THR A 38 -7.74 2.41 10.97
CA THR A 38 -7.40 1.68 9.74
C THR A 38 -6.86 2.62 8.66
N SER A 39 -7.46 3.80 8.50
CA SER A 39 -7.00 4.79 7.50
C SER A 39 -5.61 5.35 7.85
N VAL A 40 -5.39 5.67 9.13
CA VAL A 40 -4.07 6.11 9.62
C VAL A 40 -3.02 5.03 9.42
N ALA A 41 -3.34 3.76 9.69
CA ALA A 41 -2.42 2.65 9.47
C ALA A 41 -2.04 2.50 7.98
N LEU A 42 -3.03 2.55 7.09
CA LEU A 42 -2.82 2.48 5.65
C LEU A 42 -1.95 3.65 5.13
N LEU A 43 -2.27 4.88 5.54
CA LEU A 43 -1.51 6.07 5.14
C LEU A 43 -0.10 6.06 5.73
N SER A 44 0.09 5.50 6.93
CA SER A 44 1.42 5.36 7.55
C SER A 44 2.31 4.43 6.72
N ILE A 45 1.77 3.31 6.23
CA ILE A 45 2.49 2.38 5.35
C ILE A 45 2.83 3.06 4.02
N ALA A 46 1.88 3.79 3.42
CA ALA A 46 2.12 4.55 2.19
C ALA A 46 3.24 5.60 2.39
N SER A 47 3.22 6.32 3.51
CA SER A 47 4.23 7.31 3.89
C SER A 47 5.62 6.69 4.05
N ALA A 48 5.71 5.51 4.69
CA ALA A 48 6.96 4.77 4.81
C ALA A 48 7.55 4.43 3.42
N GLY A 49 6.70 4.11 2.44
CA GLY A 49 7.12 3.91 1.05
C GLY A 49 7.74 5.17 0.41
N VAL A 50 7.16 6.36 0.66
CA VAL A 50 7.73 7.64 0.19
C VAL A 50 9.07 7.91 0.87
N TRP A 51 9.18 7.62 2.17
CA TRP A 51 10.38 7.86 2.96
C TRP A 51 11.61 7.12 2.40
N VAL A 52 11.44 5.88 1.92
CA VAL A 52 12.52 5.12 1.28
C VAL A 52 13.10 5.86 0.07
N THR A 53 12.25 6.48 -0.76
CA THR A 53 12.72 7.25 -1.92
C THR A 53 13.35 8.58 -1.52
N PHE A 54 12.84 9.23 -0.48
CA PHE A 54 13.46 10.44 0.08
C PHE A 54 14.87 10.18 0.61
N TYR A 55 15.11 9.01 1.21
CA TYR A 55 16.44 8.63 1.70
C TYR A 55 17.49 8.57 0.58
N ILE A 56 17.09 8.24 -0.65
CA ILE A 56 17.95 8.19 -1.84
C ILE A 56 18.09 9.60 -2.49
N GLY A 57 17.48 10.63 -1.90
CA GLY A 57 17.50 12.00 -2.42
C GLY A 57 16.55 12.23 -3.60
N ARG A 58 15.51 11.40 -3.74
CA ARG A 58 14.53 11.49 -4.84
C ARG A 58 13.13 11.74 -4.32
N ILE A 59 12.46 12.74 -4.90
CA ILE A 59 11.06 13.04 -4.59
C ILE A 59 10.17 12.12 -5.43
N ASN A 60 9.45 11.22 -4.78
CA ASN A 60 8.52 10.28 -5.41
C ASN A 60 7.07 10.69 -5.14
N ILE A 61 6.27 10.90 -6.19
CA ILE A 61 4.84 11.24 -6.11
C ILE A 61 3.98 10.09 -6.71
N GLY A 62 4.59 8.95 -7.01
CA GLY A 62 3.99 7.80 -7.68
C GLY A 62 3.31 6.78 -6.78
N GLN A 63 3.24 7.02 -5.47
CA GLN A 63 2.68 6.03 -4.52
C GLN A 63 1.23 5.67 -4.84
N GLY A 64 0.46 6.62 -5.40
CA GLY A 64 -0.91 6.38 -5.83
C GLY A 64 -1.00 5.26 -6.88
N ALA A 65 -0.07 5.21 -7.83
CA ALA A 65 -0.03 4.17 -8.85
C ALA A 65 0.12 2.76 -8.25
N PHE A 66 1.03 2.60 -7.30
CA PHE A 66 1.32 1.31 -6.67
C PHE A 66 0.19 0.87 -5.72
N ALA A 67 -0.41 1.82 -5.00
CA ALA A 67 -1.60 1.57 -4.20
C ALA A 67 -2.79 1.14 -5.07
N LEU A 68 -3.02 1.82 -6.21
CA LEU A 68 -4.05 1.46 -7.19
C LEU A 68 -3.83 0.04 -7.73
N MET A 69 -2.62 -0.30 -8.18
CA MET A 69 -2.32 -1.62 -8.72
C MET A 69 -2.57 -2.73 -7.69
N GLY A 70 -2.06 -2.58 -6.46
CA GLY A 70 -2.29 -3.58 -5.41
C GLY A 70 -3.77 -3.72 -5.02
N GLY A 71 -4.47 -2.58 -4.90
CA GLY A 71 -5.90 -2.54 -4.58
C GLY A 71 -6.77 -3.21 -5.64
N TYR A 72 -6.58 -2.88 -6.92
CA TYR A 72 -7.35 -3.47 -8.00
C TYR A 72 -7.05 -4.94 -8.21
N VAL A 73 -5.79 -5.36 -8.11
CA VAL A 73 -5.44 -6.79 -8.19
C VAL A 73 -6.14 -7.55 -7.07
N SER A 74 -6.08 -7.03 -5.84
CA SER A 74 -6.79 -7.63 -4.71
C SER A 74 -8.31 -7.70 -4.94
N ALA A 75 -8.92 -6.60 -5.40
CA ALA A 75 -10.36 -6.55 -5.69
C ALA A 75 -10.76 -7.54 -6.79
N ILE A 76 -9.99 -7.64 -7.87
CA ILE A 76 -10.24 -8.60 -8.97
C ILE A 76 -10.20 -10.04 -8.43
N LEU A 77 -9.17 -10.40 -7.65
CA LEU A 77 -9.00 -11.74 -7.09
C LEU A 77 -10.12 -12.13 -6.13
N VAL A 78 -10.58 -11.20 -5.29
CA VAL A 78 -11.67 -11.46 -4.34
C VAL A 78 -13.03 -11.47 -5.04
N VAL A 79 -13.34 -10.45 -5.85
CA VAL A 79 -14.68 -10.21 -6.40
C VAL A 79 -14.97 -11.09 -7.62
N GLN A 80 -14.01 -11.28 -8.51
CA GLN A 80 -14.23 -12.07 -9.73
C GLN A 80 -13.84 -13.54 -9.56
N TYR A 81 -12.74 -13.81 -8.85
CA TYR A 81 -12.21 -15.17 -8.71
C TYR A 81 -12.59 -15.84 -7.38
N GLY A 82 -13.23 -15.13 -6.46
CA GLY A 82 -13.65 -15.68 -5.16
C GLY A 82 -12.49 -16.18 -4.29
N VAL A 83 -11.26 -15.70 -4.54
CA VAL A 83 -10.09 -16.15 -3.79
C VAL A 83 -10.14 -15.59 -2.37
N SER A 84 -9.83 -16.43 -1.39
CA SER A 84 -9.78 -16.01 0.02
C SER A 84 -8.87 -14.79 0.21
N PHE A 85 -9.35 -13.80 0.97
CA PHE A 85 -8.63 -12.58 1.28
C PHE A 85 -7.19 -12.82 1.75
N TRP A 86 -6.97 -13.87 2.56
CA TRP A 86 -5.67 -14.22 3.10
C TRP A 86 -4.66 -14.68 2.04
N LEU A 87 -5.12 -15.32 0.97
CA LEU A 87 -4.30 -15.71 -0.18
C LEU A 87 -4.12 -14.55 -1.16
N THR A 88 -5.15 -13.73 -1.31
CA THR A 88 -5.10 -12.55 -2.17
C THR A 88 -4.08 -11.53 -1.70
N LEU A 89 -3.94 -11.34 -0.38
CA LEU A 89 -3.00 -10.38 0.21
C LEU A 89 -1.54 -10.58 -0.26
N PRO A 90 -0.92 -11.76 -0.11
CA PRO A 90 0.44 -11.99 -0.59
C PRO A 90 0.52 -12.01 -2.12
N LEU A 91 -0.50 -12.51 -2.83
CA LEU A 91 -0.51 -12.56 -4.29
C LEU A 91 -0.54 -11.16 -4.91
N ALA A 92 -1.41 -10.28 -4.42
CA ALA A 92 -1.49 -8.89 -4.85
C ALA A 92 -0.20 -8.13 -4.50
N GLY A 93 0.36 -8.38 -3.32
CA GLY A 93 1.65 -7.82 -2.91
C GLY A 93 2.81 -8.25 -3.82
N LEU A 94 2.90 -9.54 -4.15
CA LEU A 94 3.93 -10.10 -5.03
C LEU A 94 3.80 -9.55 -6.46
N PHE A 95 2.58 -9.48 -6.97
CA PHE A 95 2.29 -8.90 -8.27
C PHE A 95 2.69 -7.42 -8.32
N CYS A 96 2.30 -6.65 -7.31
CA CYS A 96 2.65 -5.23 -7.23
C CYS A 96 4.17 -5.04 -7.09
N ALA A 97 4.86 -5.88 -6.31
CA ALA A 97 6.32 -5.86 -6.20
C ALA A 97 7.00 -6.14 -7.56
N ALA A 98 6.55 -7.16 -8.29
CA ALA A 98 7.08 -7.48 -9.61
C ALA A 98 6.85 -6.33 -10.60
N ALA A 99 5.63 -5.78 -10.67
CA ALA A 99 5.32 -4.63 -11.51
C ALA A 99 6.15 -3.40 -11.13
N SER A 100 6.35 -3.15 -9.84
CA SER A 100 7.14 -2.04 -9.33
C SER A 100 8.61 -2.15 -9.68
N VAL A 101 9.18 -3.35 -9.69
CA VAL A 101 10.56 -3.56 -10.16
C VAL A 101 10.67 -3.27 -11.65
N LEU A 102 9.77 -3.81 -12.46
CA LEU A 102 9.78 -3.61 -13.91
C LEU A 102 9.65 -2.13 -14.30
N ILE A 103 8.75 -1.40 -13.63
CA ILE A 103 8.51 0.02 -13.88
C ILE A 103 9.58 0.89 -13.20
N GLY A 104 10.06 0.50 -12.02
CA GLY A 104 11.03 1.27 -11.23
C GLY A 104 12.44 1.29 -11.84
N LEU A 105 12.88 0.19 -12.46
CA LEU A 105 14.18 0.09 -13.12
C LEU A 105 14.46 1.21 -14.16
N PRO A 106 13.55 1.50 -15.11
CA PRO A 106 13.76 2.62 -16.03
C PRO A 106 13.60 3.98 -15.36
N ILE A 107 12.66 4.15 -14.43
CA ILE A 107 12.40 5.43 -13.75
C ILE A 107 13.61 5.86 -12.90
N LEU A 108 14.30 4.92 -12.25
CA LEU A 108 15.49 5.19 -11.44
C LEU A 108 16.67 5.76 -12.26
N ARG A 109 16.65 5.67 -13.59
CA ARG A 109 17.69 6.29 -14.44
C ARG A 109 17.53 7.81 -14.56
N LEU A 110 16.33 8.34 -14.32
CA LEU A 110 16.03 9.77 -14.38
C LEU A 110 16.59 10.49 -13.14
N ARG A 111 16.81 11.81 -13.22
CA ARG A 111 17.34 12.61 -12.10
C ARG A 111 16.51 13.86 -11.86
N GLY A 112 16.48 14.28 -10.59
CA GLY A 112 15.85 15.54 -10.18
C GLY A 112 14.37 15.62 -10.54
N VAL A 113 13.97 16.72 -11.18
CA VAL A 113 12.58 17.06 -11.52
C VAL A 113 11.94 16.01 -12.46
N TYR A 114 12.72 15.44 -13.39
CA TYR A 114 12.20 14.44 -14.32
C TYR A 114 11.70 13.18 -13.62
N PHE A 115 12.35 12.77 -12.52
CA PHE A 115 11.90 11.63 -11.72
C PHE A 115 10.54 11.91 -11.07
N ALA A 116 10.37 13.11 -10.48
CA ALA A 116 9.11 13.50 -9.87
C ALA A 116 7.97 13.60 -10.91
N MET A 117 8.23 14.20 -12.08
CA MET A 117 7.23 14.29 -13.16
C MET A 117 6.78 12.92 -13.65
N VAL A 118 7.72 12.00 -13.90
CA VAL A 118 7.36 10.65 -14.39
C VAL A 118 6.58 9.86 -13.35
N THR A 119 6.91 10.00 -12.06
CA THR A 119 6.15 9.32 -11.00
C THR A 119 4.73 9.90 -10.82
N LEU A 120 4.53 11.20 -11.03
CA LEU A 120 3.19 11.80 -11.10
C LEU A 120 2.41 11.22 -12.29
N VAL A 121 2.99 11.26 -13.49
CA VAL A 121 2.38 10.72 -14.71
C VAL A 121 2.04 9.24 -14.56
N LEU A 122 2.87 8.46 -13.88
CA LEU A 122 2.61 7.05 -13.59
C LEU A 122 1.30 6.86 -12.80
N THR A 123 1.05 7.70 -11.78
CA THR A 123 -0.20 7.67 -11.02
C THR A 123 -1.40 7.97 -11.90
N GLU A 124 -1.29 8.97 -12.78
CA GLU A 124 -2.39 9.32 -13.68
C GLU A 124 -2.64 8.26 -14.74
N VAL A 125 -1.59 7.69 -15.33
CA VAL A 125 -1.70 6.57 -16.28
C VAL A 125 -2.33 5.36 -15.60
N ALA A 126 -1.93 5.02 -14.38
CA ALA A 126 -2.54 3.92 -13.62
C ALA A 126 -4.03 4.16 -13.36
N ARG A 127 -4.41 5.40 -13.01
CA ARG A 127 -5.81 5.81 -12.83
C ARG A 127 -6.61 5.70 -14.13
N LEU A 128 -6.07 6.20 -15.24
CA LEU A 128 -6.72 6.13 -16.55
C LEU A 128 -6.87 4.69 -17.03
N LEU A 129 -5.87 3.84 -16.83
CA LEU A 129 -5.96 2.40 -17.13
C LEU A 129 -7.05 1.72 -16.32
N ALA A 130 -7.14 2.03 -15.02
CA ALA A 130 -8.20 1.50 -14.17
C ALA A 130 -9.60 1.96 -14.61
N LEU A 131 -9.74 3.13 -15.23
CA LEU A 131 -11.02 3.60 -15.77
C LEU A 131 -11.34 3.02 -17.14
N ALA A 132 -10.32 2.77 -17.97
CA ALA A 132 -10.47 2.29 -19.34
C ALA A 132 -10.68 0.77 -19.43
N LEU A 133 -10.16 0.00 -18.48
CA LEU A 133 -10.24 -1.45 -18.51
C LEU A 133 -11.67 -1.94 -18.18
N PRO A 134 -12.24 -2.86 -18.98
CA PRO A 134 -13.56 -3.41 -18.70
C PRO A 134 -13.54 -4.34 -17.47
N ILE A 135 -12.38 -4.93 -17.16
CA ILE A 135 -12.25 -5.83 -16.01
C ILE A 135 -12.49 -5.08 -14.70
N THR A 136 -12.11 -3.81 -14.59
CA THR A 136 -12.20 -3.01 -13.36
C THR A 136 -13.57 -2.36 -13.13
N ASN A 137 -14.56 -2.65 -13.99
CA ASN A 137 -15.87 -1.98 -14.00
C ASN A 137 -15.81 -0.44 -14.21
N GLY A 138 -14.66 0.05 -14.69
CA GLY A 138 -14.45 1.47 -15.01
C GLY A 138 -14.80 2.41 -13.86
N ALA A 139 -15.58 3.46 -14.15
CA ALA A 139 -15.96 4.47 -13.15
C ALA A 139 -16.85 3.95 -12.01
N LYS A 140 -17.48 2.77 -12.15
CA LYS A 140 -18.32 2.17 -11.10
C LYS A 140 -17.49 1.49 -10.00
N GLY A 141 -16.21 1.17 -10.27
CA GLY A 141 -15.36 0.46 -9.33
C GLY A 141 -15.77 -1.01 -9.11
N MET A 142 -15.08 -1.69 -8.19
CA MET A 142 -15.23 -3.14 -7.97
C MET A 142 -15.77 -3.52 -6.60
N VAL A 143 -16.08 -2.55 -5.74
CA VAL A 143 -16.63 -2.76 -4.39
C VAL A 143 -17.54 -1.59 -4.05
#